data_AF-A0A2I0VEY8-F1
#
_entry.id   AF-A0A2I0VEY8-F1
#
_cell.length_a   1.000
_cell.length_b   1.000
_cell.length_c   1.000
_cell.angle_alpha   90.00
_cell.angle_beta   90.00
_cell.angle_gamma   90.00
#
_symmetry.space_group_name_H-M   'P 1'
#
loop_
_entity.id
_entity.type
_entity.pdbx_description
1 polymer ?
#
loop_
_entity_poly.entity_id
_entity_poly.type
_entity_poly.pdbx_seq_one_letter_code
_entity_poly.pdbx_strand_id
1 'polypeptide(L)'
;MHNGSVCSYDLAKLESFCLSLSFNKSQFIYAFQNVEARLRLRAAGELEKQKQKNQENFDAKYCKIQEALRCLNDYRVTCEIRGLGYYDTFKLQQDPEDFNANVKRLELAGLWDEILEMLRRYDLPDSFESRAEWVRLGTTYRQIVEPLDIANYYRHSKNEDTGPYIANGRPKRYRCVQRWYEQSRRMATGSSSESCFWAMVEDLCTDANNNRPYEDVRDKVLELERKVLRWMTNDKLGKDVLFHNSTFAIWWKALPEHHKSESCIASLMSKG
;
A
#
# COMPACT_ATOMS: atom_id res chain seq x y z
N MET A 1 -3.90 -41.36 45.64
CA MET A 1 -3.50 -40.03 46.16
C MET A 1 -2.15 -39.67 45.55
N HIS A 2 -2.14 -38.85 44.50
CA HIS A 2 -0.92 -38.28 43.93
C HIS A 2 -1.04 -36.76 43.98
N ASN A 3 -0.59 -36.20 45.09
CA ASN A 3 -0.40 -34.76 45.25
C ASN A 3 0.86 -34.39 44.46
N GLY A 4 0.69 -34.03 43.19
CA GLY A 4 1.73 -33.33 42.43
C GLY A 4 1.95 -31.96 43.07
N SER A 5 3.07 -31.77 43.76
CA SER A 5 3.45 -30.47 44.31
C SER A 5 3.76 -29.53 43.16
N VAL A 6 2.76 -28.74 42.74
CA VAL A 6 2.98 -27.63 41.84
C VAL A 6 3.78 -26.59 42.62
N CYS A 7 4.98 -26.28 42.14
CA CYS A 7 5.89 -25.32 42.76
C CYS A 7 5.16 -23.98 42.98
N SER A 8 5.28 -23.39 44.17
CA SER A 8 4.69 -22.09 44.54
C SER A 8 5.04 -20.96 43.55
N TYR A 9 6.15 -21.08 42.83
CA TYR A 9 6.57 -20.16 41.76
C TYR A 9 5.68 -20.21 40.52
N ASP A 10 5.12 -21.37 40.18
CA ASP A 10 4.24 -21.54 39.02
C ASP A 10 2.83 -20.99 39.29
N LEU A 11 2.40 -21.03 40.55
CA LEU A 11 1.15 -20.46 41.04
C LEU A 11 1.12 -18.92 40.92
N ALA A 12 2.17 -18.25 41.40
CA ALA A 12 2.27 -16.79 41.36
C ALA A 12 2.32 -16.23 39.92
N LYS A 13 2.97 -16.95 38.99
CA LYS A 13 3.01 -16.58 37.57
C LYS A 13 1.66 -16.76 36.88
N LEU A 14 0.94 -17.85 37.19
CA LEU A 14 -0.42 -18.08 36.69
C LEU A 14 -1.40 -17.03 37.23
N GLU A 15 -1.28 -16.66 38.50
CA GLU A 15 -2.11 -15.64 39.14
C GLU A 15 -1.89 -14.26 38.54
N SER A 16 -0.64 -13.85 38.36
CA SER A 16 -0.30 -12.58 37.68
C SER A 16 -0.79 -12.52 36.23
N PHE A 17 -0.75 -13.64 35.50
CA PHE A 17 -1.20 -13.71 34.11
C PHE A 17 -2.75 -13.68 33.99
N CYS A 18 -3.45 -14.43 34.84
CA CYS A 18 -4.92 -14.38 34.89
C CYS A 18 -5.44 -12.99 35.29
N LEU A 19 -4.74 -12.29 36.20
CA LEU A 19 -5.07 -10.91 36.56
C LEU A 19 -4.87 -9.94 35.38
N SER A 20 -3.82 -10.11 34.56
CA SER A 20 -3.63 -9.31 33.33
C SER A 20 -4.71 -9.53 32.26
N LEU A 21 -5.41 -10.66 32.32
CA LEU A 21 -6.52 -11.01 31.41
C LEU A 21 -7.91 -10.71 31.99
N SER A 22 -7.99 -10.02 33.14
CA SER A 22 -9.25 -9.67 33.82
C SER A 22 -10.11 -10.87 34.23
N PHE A 23 -9.50 -12.04 34.51
CA PHE A 23 -10.23 -13.22 34.97
C PHE A 23 -10.78 -13.02 36.39
N ASN A 24 -12.02 -13.44 36.62
CA ASN A 24 -12.60 -13.45 37.97
C ASN A 24 -12.11 -14.65 38.80
N LYS A 25 -12.33 -14.60 40.12
CA LYS A 25 -11.84 -15.60 41.08
C LYS A 25 -12.30 -17.03 40.76
N SER A 26 -13.51 -17.20 40.22
CA SER A 26 -14.03 -18.50 39.78
C SER A 26 -13.35 -19.04 38.52
N GLN A 27 -13.07 -18.18 37.53
CA GLN A 27 -12.36 -18.57 36.31
C GLN A 27 -10.90 -18.91 36.60
N PHE A 28 -10.27 -18.23 37.58
CA PHE A 28 -8.93 -18.57 38.06
C PHE A 28 -8.87 -19.97 38.70
N ILE A 29 -9.84 -20.30 39.56
CA ILE A 29 -9.91 -21.63 40.20
C ILE A 29 -10.14 -22.74 39.17
N TYR A 30 -11.01 -22.52 38.18
CA TYR A 30 -11.25 -23.46 37.09
C TYR A 30 -10.01 -23.69 36.22
N ALA A 31 -9.32 -22.60 35.85
CA ALA A 31 -8.06 -22.66 35.14
C ALA A 31 -6.98 -23.38 35.94
N PHE A 32 -6.94 -23.20 37.26
CA PHE A 32 -5.94 -23.81 38.12
C PHE A 32 -6.11 -25.33 38.27
N GLN A 33 -7.35 -25.82 38.34
CA GLN A 33 -7.66 -27.23 38.56
C GLN A 33 -7.65 -28.08 37.28
N ASN A 34 -7.78 -27.46 36.10
CA ASN A 34 -7.80 -28.15 34.82
C ASN A 34 -6.45 -28.02 34.09
N VAL A 35 -5.74 -29.14 33.89
CA VAL A 35 -4.44 -29.19 33.21
C VAL A 35 -4.51 -28.60 31.80
N GLU A 36 -5.56 -28.91 31.05
CA GLU A 36 -5.77 -28.42 29.69
C GLU A 36 -6.01 -26.90 29.68
N ALA A 37 -6.78 -26.38 30.64
CA ALA A 37 -6.96 -24.95 30.80
C ALA A 37 -5.65 -24.23 31.13
N ARG A 38 -4.79 -24.79 31.98
CA ARG A 38 -3.44 -24.23 32.27
C ARG A 38 -2.54 -24.23 31.05
N LEU A 39 -2.52 -25.31 30.27
CA LEU A 39 -1.71 -25.40 29.05
C LEU A 39 -2.16 -24.36 28.01
N ARG A 40 -3.48 -24.20 27.81
CA ARG A 40 -4.03 -23.18 26.92
C ARG A 40 -3.67 -21.75 27.37
N LEU A 41 -3.71 -21.46 28.68
CA LEU A 41 -3.28 -20.17 29.22
C LEU A 41 -1.78 -19.92 29.03
N ARG A 42 -0.93 -20.93 29.27
CA ARG A 42 0.52 -20.78 29.02
C ARG A 42 0.81 -20.52 27.54
N ALA A 43 0.17 -21.26 26.64
CA ALA A 43 0.30 -21.04 25.21
C ALA A 43 -0.16 -19.62 24.80
N ALA A 44 -1.28 -19.13 25.34
CA ALA A 44 -1.74 -17.76 25.11
C ALA A 44 -0.72 -16.72 25.62
N GLY A 45 -0.11 -16.96 26.78
CA GLY A 45 0.92 -16.06 27.33
C GLY A 45 2.24 -16.08 26.57
N GLU A 46 2.64 -17.22 26.02
CA GLU A 46 3.80 -17.32 25.12
C GLU A 46 3.53 -16.62 23.78
N LEU A 47 2.33 -16.76 23.23
CA LEU A 47 1.90 -16.06 22.03
C LEU A 47 1.93 -14.53 22.23
N GLU A 48 1.43 -14.02 23.35
CA GLU A 48 1.44 -12.58 23.63
C GLU A 48 2.88 -12.04 23.78
N LYS A 49 3.76 -12.79 24.45
CA LYS A 49 5.19 -12.44 24.52
C LYS A 49 5.86 -12.45 23.14
N GLN A 50 5.47 -13.36 22.26
CA GLN A 50 5.96 -13.40 20.88
C GLN A 50 5.48 -12.17 20.10
N LYS A 51 4.19 -11.80 20.20
CA LYS A 51 3.65 -10.55 19.65
C LYS A 51 4.42 -9.32 20.15
N GLN A 52 4.78 -9.28 21.42
CA GLN A 52 5.55 -8.18 22.00
C GLN A 52 7.01 -8.16 21.50
N LYS A 53 7.70 -9.30 21.40
CA LYS A 53 9.05 -9.36 20.80
C LYS A 53 9.05 -8.96 19.33
N ASN A 54 7.99 -9.30 18.61
CA ASN A 54 7.81 -8.88 17.21
C ASN A 54 7.70 -7.35 17.08
N GLN A 55 7.35 -6.62 18.15
CA GLN A 55 7.25 -5.16 18.16
C GLN A 55 8.63 -4.47 18.04
N GLU A 56 9.69 -4.99 18.67
CA GLU A 56 11.05 -4.41 18.57
C GLU A 56 11.65 -4.55 17.16
N ASN A 57 11.38 -5.70 16.51
CA ASN A 57 11.71 -5.92 15.09
C ASN A 57 10.94 -4.92 14.19
N PHE A 58 9.81 -4.42 14.67
CA PHE A 58 8.93 -3.54 13.93
C PHE A 58 9.42 -2.10 13.86
N ASP A 59 10.01 -1.58 14.94
CA ASP A 59 10.61 -0.24 14.94
C ASP A 59 11.77 -0.17 13.94
N ALA A 60 12.58 -1.23 13.87
CA ALA A 60 13.62 -1.35 12.85
C ALA A 60 13.05 -1.37 11.42
N LYS A 61 11.96 -2.11 11.17
CA LYS A 61 11.28 -2.11 9.87
C LYS A 61 10.67 -0.75 9.54
N TYR A 62 10.07 -0.07 10.51
CA TYR A 62 9.51 1.27 10.35
C TYR A 62 10.59 2.24 9.87
N CYS A 63 11.74 2.28 10.55
CA CYS A 63 12.87 3.12 10.16
C CYS A 63 13.36 2.80 8.75
N LYS A 64 13.56 1.52 8.40
CA LYS A 64 14.00 1.12 7.05
C LYS A 64 13.01 1.55 5.96
N ILE A 65 11.71 1.38 6.20
CA ILE A 65 10.66 1.82 5.27
C ILE A 65 10.73 3.34 5.10
N GLN A 66 10.85 4.10 6.19
CA GLN A 66 10.96 5.56 6.12
C GLN A 66 12.19 6.02 5.34
N GLU A 67 13.35 5.40 5.58
CA GLU A 67 14.59 5.71 4.87
C GLU A 67 14.48 5.43 3.37
N ALA A 68 13.97 4.25 2.99
CA ALA A 68 13.77 3.90 1.59
C ALA A 68 12.72 4.79 0.90
N LEU A 69 11.64 5.16 1.61
CA LEU A 69 10.66 6.12 1.09
C LEU A 69 11.25 7.53 0.91
N ARG A 70 12.13 7.96 1.81
CA ARG A 70 12.85 9.23 1.65
C ARG A 70 13.70 9.21 0.38
N CYS A 71 14.47 8.15 0.14
CA CYS A 71 15.24 8.00 -1.10
C CYS A 71 14.36 8.07 -2.37
N LEU A 72 13.19 7.41 -2.37
CA LEU A 72 12.27 7.47 -3.51
C LEU A 72 11.58 8.82 -3.66
N ASN A 73 11.32 9.51 -2.56
CA ASN A 73 10.82 10.88 -2.61
C ASN A 73 11.88 11.84 -3.16
N ASP A 74 13.14 11.69 -2.77
CA ASP A 74 14.25 12.49 -3.29
C ASP A 74 14.44 12.24 -4.79
N TYR A 75 14.32 10.98 -5.24
CA TYR A 75 14.27 10.64 -6.66
C TYR A 75 13.13 11.37 -7.38
N ARG A 76 11.90 11.30 -6.85
CA ARG A 76 10.73 12.00 -7.41
C ARG A 76 10.96 13.51 -7.54
N VAL A 77 11.46 14.16 -6.48
CA VAL A 77 11.75 15.60 -6.47
C VAL A 77 12.85 15.94 -7.48
N THR A 78 13.87 15.10 -7.61
CA THR A 78 14.96 15.31 -8.58
C THR A 78 14.45 15.23 -10.02
N CYS A 79 13.59 14.27 -10.35
CA CYS A 79 12.91 14.22 -11.64
C CYS A 79 12.10 15.49 -11.89
N GLU A 80 11.31 15.94 -10.91
CA GLU A 80 10.47 17.13 -11.02
C GLU A 80 11.30 18.41 -11.27
N ILE A 81 12.43 18.57 -10.58
CA ILE A 81 13.38 19.69 -10.79
C ILE A 81 13.95 19.68 -12.21
N ARG A 82 14.19 18.49 -12.79
CA ARG A 82 14.62 18.31 -14.19
C ARG A 82 13.50 18.57 -15.20
N GLY A 83 12.27 18.86 -14.75
CA GLY A 83 11.09 18.98 -15.61
C GLY A 83 10.62 17.63 -16.17
N LEU A 84 10.91 16.53 -15.47
CA LEU A 84 10.58 15.17 -15.86
C LEU A 84 9.59 14.54 -14.87
N GLY A 85 8.67 13.73 -15.37
CA GLY A 85 7.81 12.89 -14.54
C GLY A 85 8.55 11.67 -14.03
N TYR A 86 8.61 11.46 -12.71
CA TYR A 86 9.37 10.35 -12.13
C TYR A 86 8.83 8.97 -12.55
N TYR A 87 7.54 8.88 -12.89
CA TYR A 87 6.94 7.69 -13.48
C TYR A 87 7.57 7.38 -14.85
N ASP A 88 7.56 8.35 -15.76
CA ASP A 88 8.08 8.18 -17.12
C ASP A 88 9.60 7.97 -17.11
N THR A 89 10.34 8.71 -16.29
CA THR A 89 11.79 8.52 -16.10
C THR A 89 12.08 7.10 -15.62
N PHE A 90 11.38 6.62 -14.59
CA PHE A 90 11.56 5.27 -14.09
C PHE A 90 11.17 4.21 -15.12
N LYS A 91 10.08 4.42 -15.87
CA LYS A 91 9.64 3.50 -16.92
C LYS A 91 10.69 3.36 -18.02
N LEU A 92 11.43 4.42 -18.34
CA LEU A 92 12.54 4.42 -19.29
C LEU A 92 13.83 3.81 -18.73
N GLN A 93 14.12 4.02 -17.43
CA GLN A 93 15.26 3.47 -16.69
C GLN A 93 16.59 3.60 -17.44
N GLN A 94 17.06 4.83 -17.61
CA GLN A 94 18.26 5.16 -18.39
C GLN A 94 19.44 5.53 -17.48
N ASP A 95 19.15 6.18 -16.35
CA ASP A 95 20.15 6.72 -15.44
C ASP A 95 20.40 5.76 -14.25
N PRO A 96 21.62 5.71 -13.67
CA PRO A 96 21.92 4.91 -12.47
C PRO A 96 20.94 5.12 -11.30
N GLU A 97 20.43 6.34 -11.17
CA GLU A 97 19.43 6.74 -10.18
C GLU A 97 18.11 5.97 -10.37
N ASP A 98 17.71 5.67 -11.60
CA ASP A 98 16.50 4.88 -11.90
C ASP A 98 16.66 3.43 -11.44
N PHE A 99 17.87 2.87 -11.62
CA PHE A 99 18.19 1.53 -11.11
C PHE A 99 18.18 1.51 -9.58
N ASN A 100 18.73 2.53 -8.93
CA ASN A 100 18.69 2.65 -7.48
C ASN A 100 17.24 2.79 -6.96
N ALA A 101 16.40 3.57 -7.64
CA ALA A 101 14.98 3.66 -7.34
C ALA A 101 14.30 2.28 -7.46
N ASN A 102 14.68 1.47 -8.45
CA ASN A 102 14.13 0.12 -8.62
C ASN A 102 14.57 -0.83 -7.49
N VAL A 103 15.82 -0.73 -7.03
CA VAL A 103 16.31 -1.46 -5.85
C VAL A 103 15.50 -1.08 -4.61
N LYS A 104 15.28 0.22 -4.37
CA LYS A 104 14.48 0.71 -3.24
C LYS A 104 13.01 0.30 -3.32
N ARG A 105 12.42 0.26 -4.53
CA ARG A 105 11.08 -0.29 -4.77
C ARG A 105 10.99 -1.75 -4.33
N LEU A 106 11.97 -2.58 -4.70
CA LEU A 106 12.02 -3.99 -4.33
C LEU A 106 12.25 -4.21 -2.83
N GLU A 107 13.14 -3.42 -2.22
CA GLU A 107 13.36 -3.43 -0.77
C GLU A 107 12.05 -3.15 -0.01
N LEU A 108 11.32 -2.10 -0.41
CA LEU A 108 10.03 -1.76 0.18
C LEU A 108 8.98 -2.84 -0.05
N ALA A 109 8.93 -3.44 -1.25
CA ALA A 109 8.01 -4.54 -1.53
C ALA A 109 8.24 -5.72 -0.56
N GLY A 110 9.50 -6.12 -0.36
CA GLY A 110 9.86 -7.20 0.57
C GLY A 110 9.46 -6.89 2.02
N LEU A 111 9.74 -5.67 2.49
CA LEU A 111 9.38 -5.23 3.85
C LEU A 111 7.86 -5.25 4.08
N TRP A 112 7.07 -4.74 3.12
CA TRP A 112 5.61 -4.75 3.24
C TRP A 112 5.01 -6.15 3.12
N ASP A 113 5.56 -7.00 2.23
CA ASP A 113 5.10 -8.38 2.09
C ASP A 113 5.39 -9.20 3.37
N GLU A 114 6.54 -8.97 4.03
CA GLU A 114 6.85 -9.57 5.34
C GLU A 114 5.85 -9.11 6.42
N ILE A 115 5.55 -7.81 6.49
CA ILE A 115 4.56 -7.26 7.44
C ILE A 115 3.18 -7.90 7.23
N LEU A 116 2.73 -8.03 5.97
CA LEU A 116 1.46 -8.67 5.67
C LEU A 116 1.43 -10.16 6.05
N GLU A 117 2.53 -10.87 5.85
CA GLU A 117 2.62 -12.28 6.24
C GLU A 117 2.65 -12.44 7.77
N MET A 118 3.20 -11.48 8.51
CA MET A 118 3.08 -11.44 9.98
C MET A 118 1.63 -11.17 10.42
N LEU A 119 0.92 -10.25 9.76
CA LEU A 119 -0.51 -10.03 10.04
C LEU A 119 -1.34 -11.30 9.81
N ARG A 120 -1.09 -11.99 8.70
CA ARG A 120 -1.76 -13.24 8.36
C ARG A 120 -1.54 -14.33 9.40
N ARG A 121 -0.36 -14.38 10.01
CA ARG A 121 0.02 -15.34 11.07
C ARG A 121 -0.47 -14.95 12.46
N TYR A 122 -1.16 -13.81 12.61
CA TYR A 122 -1.53 -13.23 13.91
C TYR A 122 -0.30 -12.96 14.80
N ASP A 123 0.84 -12.68 14.17
CA ASP A 123 2.10 -12.35 14.85
C ASP A 123 2.13 -10.90 15.34
N LEU A 124 1.11 -10.11 15.01
CA LEU A 124 0.97 -8.69 15.34
C LEU A 124 -0.28 -8.44 16.18
N PRO A 125 -0.33 -7.32 16.94
CA PRO A 125 -1.50 -6.94 17.72
C PRO A 125 -2.72 -6.71 16.83
N ASP A 126 -3.91 -7.08 17.32
CA ASP A 126 -5.16 -7.02 16.55
C ASP A 126 -5.52 -5.58 16.11
N SER A 127 -5.05 -4.57 16.85
CA SER A 127 -5.23 -3.15 16.53
C SER A 127 -4.19 -2.60 15.56
N PHE A 128 -3.27 -3.41 15.05
CA PHE A 128 -2.17 -2.95 14.22
C PHE A 128 -2.62 -2.16 12.99
N GLU A 129 -3.62 -2.67 12.27
CA GLU A 129 -4.15 -2.06 11.03
C GLU A 129 -4.81 -0.69 11.25
N SER A 130 -5.15 -0.33 12.49
CA SER A 130 -5.76 0.95 12.85
C SER A 130 -4.78 1.96 13.47
N ARG A 131 -3.51 1.58 13.65
CA ARG A 131 -2.47 2.47 14.17
C ARG A 131 -2.17 3.61 13.19
N ALA A 132 -2.37 4.84 13.63
CA ALA A 132 -2.32 6.03 12.77
C ALA A 132 -0.98 6.20 12.06
N GLU A 133 0.13 5.86 12.71
CA GLU A 133 1.48 5.92 12.15
C GLU A 133 1.67 4.93 10.99
N TRP A 134 1.09 3.72 11.08
CA TRP A 134 1.16 2.68 10.05
C TRP A 134 0.22 2.96 8.89
N VAL A 135 -0.98 3.50 9.18
CA VAL A 135 -1.90 3.98 8.15
C VAL A 135 -1.23 5.09 7.32
N ARG A 136 -0.58 6.07 7.97
CA ARG A 136 0.14 7.15 7.26
C ARG A 136 1.33 6.62 6.46
N LEU A 137 2.13 5.73 7.04
CA LEU A 137 3.29 5.15 6.36
C LEU A 137 2.86 4.34 5.14
N GLY A 138 1.85 3.48 5.28
CA GLY A 138 1.28 2.68 4.19
C GLY A 138 0.65 3.53 3.09
N THR A 139 -0.02 4.62 3.46
CA THR A 139 -0.57 5.58 2.49
C THR A 139 0.54 6.26 1.70
N THR A 140 1.59 6.73 2.37
CA THR A 140 2.75 7.37 1.72
C THR A 140 3.48 6.39 0.81
N TYR A 141 3.68 5.15 1.28
CA TYR A 141 4.24 4.06 0.48
C TYR A 141 3.43 3.83 -0.79
N ARG A 142 2.11 3.67 -0.67
CA ARG A 142 1.23 3.47 -1.81
C ARG A 142 1.30 4.62 -2.81
N GLN A 143 1.29 5.86 -2.34
CA GLN A 143 1.31 7.05 -3.20
C GLN A 143 2.64 7.21 -3.97
N ILE A 144 3.77 6.90 -3.34
CA ILE A 144 5.09 7.05 -3.98
C ILE A 144 5.43 5.85 -4.86
N VAL A 145 5.17 4.63 -4.37
CA VAL A 145 5.76 3.40 -4.93
C VAL A 145 4.84 2.64 -5.86
N GLU A 146 3.51 2.71 -5.68
CA GLU A 146 2.59 2.04 -6.59
C GLU A 146 2.73 2.52 -8.05
N PRO A 147 2.92 3.82 -8.34
CA PRO A 147 3.30 4.30 -9.67
C PRO A 147 4.54 3.61 -10.25
N LEU A 148 5.57 3.34 -9.44
CA LEU A 148 6.80 2.67 -9.90
C LEU A 148 6.58 1.18 -10.17
N ASP A 149 5.75 0.52 -9.36
CA ASP A 149 5.34 -0.87 -9.63
C ASP A 149 4.49 -0.96 -10.91
N ILE A 150 3.64 0.03 -11.19
CA ILE A 150 2.89 0.16 -12.44
C ILE A 150 3.85 0.38 -13.61
N ALA A 151 4.78 1.33 -13.51
CA ALA A 151 5.78 1.59 -14.54
C ALA A 151 6.57 0.31 -14.87
N ASN A 152 7.01 -0.43 -13.85
CA ASN A 152 7.70 -1.71 -14.03
C ASN A 152 6.78 -2.77 -14.69
N TYR A 153 5.50 -2.80 -14.36
CA TYR A 153 4.54 -3.73 -14.93
C TYR A 153 4.40 -3.55 -16.46
N TYR A 154 4.16 -2.31 -16.90
CA TYR A 154 3.98 -2.00 -18.32
C TYR A 154 5.29 -1.90 -19.09
N ARG A 155 6.43 -1.52 -18.46
CA ARG A 155 7.77 -1.58 -19.08
C ARG A 155 8.13 -2.99 -19.54
N HIS A 156 7.69 -4.00 -18.79
CA HIS A 156 7.96 -5.41 -19.08
C HIS A 156 6.79 -6.10 -19.81
N SER A 157 5.87 -5.33 -20.41
CA SER A 157 4.69 -5.85 -21.13
C SER A 157 3.87 -6.88 -20.35
N LYS A 158 3.85 -6.81 -19.00
CA LYS A 158 3.12 -7.79 -18.19
C LYS A 158 1.61 -7.74 -18.40
N ASN A 159 1.10 -6.63 -18.89
CA ASN A 159 -0.28 -6.47 -19.30
C ASN A 159 -0.67 -7.35 -20.49
N GLU A 160 0.27 -7.68 -21.38
CA GLU A 160 0.01 -8.56 -22.53
C GLU A 160 -0.16 -10.02 -22.08
N ASP A 161 0.65 -10.47 -21.11
CA ASP A 161 0.59 -11.83 -20.57
C ASP A 161 -0.54 -12.02 -19.55
N THR A 162 -0.71 -11.04 -18.66
CA THR A 162 -1.50 -11.19 -17.43
C THR A 162 -2.77 -10.34 -17.43
N GLY A 163 -2.92 -9.41 -18.39
CA GLY A 163 -4.06 -8.50 -18.48
C GLY A 163 -3.89 -7.20 -17.68
N PRO A 164 -4.96 -6.39 -17.50
CA PRO A 164 -4.86 -5.06 -16.90
C PRO A 164 -4.30 -5.08 -15.47
N TYR A 165 -3.44 -4.10 -15.13
CA TYR A 165 -2.76 -4.05 -13.82
C TYR A 165 -3.76 -4.08 -12.65
N ILE A 166 -4.80 -3.25 -12.68
CA ILE A 166 -5.75 -3.12 -11.54
C ILE A 166 -6.44 -4.46 -11.23
N ALA A 167 -6.81 -5.20 -12.28
CA ALA A 167 -7.48 -6.50 -12.16
C ALA A 167 -6.49 -7.60 -11.76
N ASN A 168 -5.40 -7.74 -12.52
CA ASN A 168 -4.58 -8.97 -12.50
C ASN A 168 -3.14 -8.76 -12.03
N GLY A 169 -2.60 -7.54 -12.15
CA GLY A 169 -1.21 -7.22 -11.80
C GLY A 169 -1.00 -6.63 -10.40
N ARG A 170 -2.04 -6.06 -9.79
CA ARG A 170 -1.92 -5.22 -8.59
C ARG A 170 -1.55 -6.05 -7.34
N PRO A 171 -0.38 -5.79 -6.71
CA PRO A 171 0.03 -6.46 -5.49
C PRO A 171 -0.94 -6.30 -4.31
N LYS A 172 -1.06 -7.35 -3.48
CA LYS A 172 -1.97 -7.35 -2.30
C LYS A 172 -1.64 -6.24 -1.30
N ARG A 173 -0.36 -5.92 -1.09
CA ARG A 173 0.11 -4.84 -0.21
C ARG A 173 -0.57 -3.50 -0.46
N TYR A 174 -0.76 -3.09 -1.71
CA TYR A 174 -1.44 -1.82 -2.02
C TYR A 174 -2.92 -1.87 -1.69
N ARG A 175 -3.60 -2.99 -1.96
CA ARG A 175 -5.00 -3.20 -1.59
C ARG A 175 -5.18 -3.15 -0.05
N CYS A 176 -4.26 -3.76 0.70
CA CYS A 176 -4.29 -3.75 2.16
C CYS A 176 -4.13 -2.34 2.74
N VAL A 177 -3.05 -1.63 2.40
CA VAL A 177 -2.82 -0.28 2.94
C VAL A 177 -3.84 0.75 2.45
N GLN A 178 -4.44 0.55 1.26
CA GLN A 178 -5.59 1.32 0.80
C GLN A 178 -6.80 1.11 1.73
N ARG A 179 -7.13 -0.14 2.06
CA ARG A 179 -8.25 -0.44 2.99
C ARG A 179 -8.02 0.16 4.37
N TRP A 180 -6.79 0.11 4.88
CA TRP A 180 -6.46 0.72 6.17
C TRP A 180 -6.73 2.23 6.16
N TYR A 181 -6.30 2.91 5.09
CA TYR A 181 -6.56 4.34 4.90
C TYR A 181 -8.07 4.64 4.80
N GLU A 182 -8.78 3.93 3.94
CA GLU A 182 -10.22 4.11 3.72
C GLU A 182 -11.02 3.89 5.01
N GLN A 183 -10.72 2.84 5.76
CA GLN A 183 -11.35 2.55 7.05
C GLN A 183 -11.07 3.65 8.08
N SER A 184 -9.82 4.12 8.19
CA SER A 184 -9.44 5.20 9.12
C SER A 184 -10.12 6.55 8.82
N ARG A 185 -10.58 6.72 7.58
CA ARG A 185 -11.26 7.92 7.08
C ARG A 185 -12.77 7.73 6.89
N ARG A 186 -13.29 6.54 7.18
CA ARG A 186 -14.70 6.16 6.93
C ARG A 186 -15.13 6.41 5.48
N MET A 187 -14.20 6.15 4.55
CA MET A 187 -14.44 6.29 3.11
C MET A 187 -15.09 5.02 2.56
N ALA A 188 -15.76 5.16 1.42
CA ALA A 188 -16.24 3.99 0.69
C ALA A 188 -15.06 3.13 0.21
N THR A 189 -15.22 1.81 0.29
CA THR A 189 -14.21 0.85 -0.18
C THR A 189 -13.86 1.09 -1.65
N GLY A 190 -12.56 1.20 -1.95
CA GLY A 190 -12.06 1.39 -3.31
C GLY A 190 -12.05 2.85 -3.80
N SER A 191 -12.51 3.81 -2.99
CA SER A 191 -12.59 5.22 -3.40
C SER A 191 -11.23 5.94 -3.46
N SER A 192 -10.21 5.47 -2.72
CA SER A 192 -8.85 6.02 -2.77
C SER A 192 -7.99 5.32 -3.84
N SER A 193 -8.34 5.56 -5.10
CA SER A 193 -7.72 4.92 -6.27
C SER A 193 -6.66 5.78 -7.00
N GLU A 194 -6.26 6.91 -6.42
CA GLU A 194 -5.32 7.87 -7.04
C GLU A 194 -3.96 7.25 -7.38
N SER A 195 -3.49 6.30 -6.58
CA SER A 195 -2.21 5.62 -6.80
C SER A 195 -2.23 4.66 -7.99
N CYS A 196 -3.42 4.31 -8.49
CA CYS A 196 -3.61 3.53 -9.72
C CYS A 196 -3.80 4.42 -10.96
N PHE A 197 -3.63 5.74 -10.85
CA PHE A 197 -3.78 6.69 -11.97
C PHE A 197 -3.05 6.21 -13.22
N TRP A 198 -1.76 5.88 -13.10
CA TRP A 198 -0.95 5.45 -14.25
C TRP A 198 -1.44 4.16 -14.87
N ALA A 199 -2.00 3.22 -14.10
CA ALA A 199 -2.57 2.00 -14.67
C ALA A 199 -3.79 2.31 -15.55
N MET A 200 -4.62 3.28 -15.15
CA MET A 200 -5.77 3.72 -15.96
C MET A 200 -5.32 4.41 -17.25
N VAL A 201 -4.23 5.19 -17.19
CA VAL A 201 -3.62 5.83 -18.37
C VAL A 201 -3.06 4.78 -19.32
N GLU A 202 -2.29 3.81 -18.82
CA GLU A 202 -1.67 2.76 -19.65
C GLU A 202 -2.70 1.86 -20.32
N ASP A 203 -3.81 1.55 -19.64
CA ASP A 203 -4.91 0.80 -20.25
C ASP A 203 -5.53 1.57 -21.44
N LEU A 204 -5.69 2.90 -21.32
CA LEU A 204 -6.18 3.75 -22.40
C LEU A 204 -5.15 3.94 -23.52
N CYS A 205 -3.86 4.03 -23.20
CA CYS A 205 -2.80 4.00 -24.20
C CYS A 205 -2.77 2.67 -24.96
N THR A 206 -3.01 1.55 -24.27
CA THR A 206 -3.09 0.22 -24.88
C THR A 206 -4.31 0.12 -25.80
N ASP A 207 -5.48 0.60 -25.37
CA ASP A 207 -6.67 0.69 -26.21
C ASP A 207 -6.37 1.51 -27.50
N ALA A 208 -5.70 2.67 -27.36
CA ALA A 208 -5.32 3.50 -28.50
C ALA A 208 -4.31 2.82 -29.45
N ASN A 209 -3.27 2.17 -28.91
CA ASN A 209 -2.27 1.43 -29.71
C ASN A 209 -2.87 0.25 -30.48
N ASN A 210 -3.95 -0.34 -29.96
CA ASN A 210 -4.73 -1.38 -30.64
C ASN A 210 -5.75 -0.83 -31.63
N ASN A 211 -5.68 0.47 -31.97
CA ASN A 211 -6.60 1.17 -32.86
C ASN A 211 -8.08 1.09 -32.43
N ARG A 212 -8.32 1.01 -31.12
CA ARG A 212 -9.68 1.02 -30.60
C ARG A 212 -10.32 2.40 -30.84
N PRO A 213 -11.53 2.47 -31.41
CA PRO A 213 -12.22 3.74 -31.61
C PRO A 213 -12.40 4.53 -30.31
N TYR A 214 -12.30 5.85 -30.39
CA TYR A 214 -12.50 6.73 -29.24
C TYR A 214 -13.89 6.52 -28.62
N GLU A 215 -14.90 6.31 -29.47
CA GLU A 215 -16.29 6.10 -29.08
C GLU A 215 -16.45 4.90 -28.14
N ASP A 216 -15.65 3.85 -28.32
CA ASP A 216 -15.68 2.63 -27.49
C ASP A 216 -15.07 2.84 -26.10
N VAL A 217 -14.22 3.86 -25.95
CA VAL A 217 -13.50 4.16 -24.70
C VAL A 217 -13.90 5.49 -24.07
N ARG A 218 -14.80 6.24 -24.71
CA ARG A 218 -15.24 7.58 -24.30
C ARG A 218 -15.62 7.65 -22.83
N ASP A 219 -16.38 6.67 -22.33
CA ASP A 219 -16.82 6.67 -20.93
C ASP A 219 -15.65 6.49 -19.95
N LYS A 220 -14.67 5.65 -20.30
CA LYS A 220 -13.44 5.48 -19.51
C LYS A 220 -12.61 6.76 -19.49
N VAL A 221 -12.50 7.43 -20.65
CA VAL A 221 -11.80 8.72 -20.77
C VAL A 221 -12.45 9.76 -19.86
N LEU A 222 -13.77 9.95 -19.98
CA LEU A 222 -14.51 10.90 -19.14
C LEU A 222 -14.44 10.55 -17.65
N GLU A 223 -14.44 9.26 -17.30
CA GLU A 223 -14.24 8.82 -15.92
C GLU A 223 -12.84 9.20 -15.40
N LEU A 224 -11.79 8.93 -16.18
CA LEU A 224 -10.42 9.29 -15.82
C LEU A 224 -10.27 10.80 -15.67
N GLU A 225 -10.80 11.61 -16.58
CA GLU A 225 -10.71 13.08 -16.48
C GLU A 225 -11.38 13.63 -15.21
N ARG A 226 -12.59 13.13 -14.87
CA ARG A 226 -13.26 13.51 -13.62
C ARG A 226 -12.44 13.10 -12.39
N LYS A 227 -11.78 11.95 -12.42
CA LYS A 227 -10.88 11.51 -11.34
C LYS A 227 -9.64 12.40 -11.25
N VAL A 228 -9.00 12.72 -12.38
CA VAL A 228 -7.84 13.61 -12.45
C VAL A 228 -8.17 14.99 -11.89
N LEU A 229 -9.28 15.61 -12.33
CA LEU A 229 -9.70 16.91 -11.81
C LEU A 229 -9.88 16.87 -10.28
N ARG A 230 -10.54 15.82 -9.77
CA ARG A 230 -10.74 15.62 -8.33
C ARG A 230 -9.41 15.41 -7.60
N TRP A 231 -8.53 14.55 -8.09
CA TRP A 231 -7.27 14.23 -7.42
C TRP A 231 -6.33 15.44 -7.40
N MET A 232 -6.25 16.19 -8.49
CA MET A 232 -5.47 17.42 -8.58
C MET A 232 -6.00 18.50 -7.62
N THR A 233 -7.33 18.68 -7.55
CA THR A 233 -7.95 19.66 -6.64
C THR A 233 -7.72 19.33 -5.16
N ASN A 234 -7.49 18.05 -4.83
CA ASN A 234 -7.26 17.59 -3.46
C ASN A 234 -5.78 17.27 -3.16
N ASP A 235 -4.84 17.74 -3.99
CA ASP A 235 -3.39 17.51 -3.87
C ASP A 235 -3.02 16.01 -3.73
N LYS A 236 -3.78 15.14 -4.42
CA LYS A 236 -3.57 13.69 -4.44
C LYS A 236 -2.74 13.21 -5.63
N LEU A 237 -2.56 14.06 -6.62
CA LEU A 237 -1.79 13.80 -7.82
C LEU A 237 -0.78 14.94 -8.01
N GLY A 238 0.46 14.58 -8.36
CA GLY A 238 1.52 15.56 -8.58
C GLY A 238 1.32 16.32 -9.89
N LYS A 239 1.92 17.51 -10.00
CA LYS A 239 1.86 18.32 -11.25
C LYS A 239 2.69 17.72 -12.38
N ASP A 240 3.64 16.85 -12.04
CA ASP A 240 4.51 16.14 -12.96
C ASP A 240 3.74 15.30 -13.99
N VAL A 241 2.54 14.82 -13.65
CA VAL A 241 1.67 14.10 -14.59
C VAL A 241 1.20 14.98 -15.76
N LEU A 242 1.20 16.31 -15.59
CA LEU A 242 0.77 17.27 -16.62
C LEU A 242 1.91 17.76 -17.51
N PHE A 243 3.17 17.41 -17.21
CA PHE A 243 4.29 17.84 -18.04
C PHE A 243 4.10 17.43 -19.48
N HIS A 244 4.42 18.32 -20.43
CA HIS A 244 4.19 18.11 -21.86
C HIS A 244 4.74 16.79 -22.42
N ASN A 245 5.78 16.23 -21.80
CA ASN A 245 6.45 14.97 -22.16
C ASN A 245 5.99 13.75 -21.34
N SER A 246 5.03 13.90 -20.43
CA SER A 246 4.49 12.79 -19.66
C SER A 246 3.64 11.87 -20.54
N THR A 247 3.57 10.58 -20.23
CA THR A 247 2.72 9.64 -20.97
C THR A 247 1.26 10.11 -20.98
N PHE A 248 0.77 10.67 -19.87
CA PHE A 248 -0.61 11.18 -19.78
C PHE A 248 -0.84 12.38 -20.70
N ALA A 249 0.08 13.35 -20.73
CA ALA A 249 -0.09 14.54 -21.56
C ALA A 249 0.01 14.22 -23.05
N ILE A 250 0.92 13.34 -23.44
CA ILE A 250 1.06 12.87 -24.82
C ILE A 250 -0.22 12.16 -25.26
N TRP A 251 -0.71 11.22 -24.46
CA TRP A 251 -1.94 10.49 -24.73
C TRP A 251 -3.15 11.44 -24.84
N TRP A 252 -3.32 12.35 -23.89
CA TRP A 252 -4.47 13.26 -23.88
C TRP A 252 -4.47 14.21 -25.08
N LYS A 253 -3.29 14.70 -25.51
CA LYS A 253 -3.15 15.56 -26.70
C LYS A 253 -3.56 14.84 -27.99
N ALA A 254 -3.43 13.52 -28.05
CA ALA A 254 -3.83 12.69 -29.19
C ALA A 254 -5.35 12.43 -29.29
N LEU A 255 -6.13 12.79 -28.27
CA LEU A 255 -7.59 12.65 -28.29
C LEU A 255 -8.24 13.62 -29.31
N PRO A 256 -9.47 13.33 -29.79
CA PRO A 256 -10.17 14.18 -30.75
C PRO A 256 -10.34 15.62 -30.26
N GLU A 257 -10.23 16.59 -31.17
CA GLU A 257 -10.34 18.02 -30.83
C GLU A 257 -11.67 18.38 -30.15
N HIS A 258 -12.79 17.83 -30.64
CA HIS A 258 -14.11 18.07 -30.05
C HIS A 258 -14.18 17.62 -28.58
N HIS A 259 -13.52 16.52 -28.23
CA HIS A 259 -13.42 16.06 -26.84
C HIS A 259 -12.57 17.02 -26.02
N LYS A 260 -11.37 17.36 -26.51
CA LYS A 260 -10.44 18.24 -25.79
C LYS A 260 -11.05 19.62 -25.51
N SER A 261 -11.88 20.16 -26.43
CA SER A 261 -12.58 21.43 -26.21
C SER A 261 -13.65 21.39 -25.10
N GLU A 262 -14.25 20.21 -24.88
CA GLU A 262 -15.32 20.01 -23.87
C GLU A 262 -14.80 19.36 -22.58
N SER A 263 -13.53 18.97 -22.54
CA SER A 263 -12.90 18.25 -21.44
C SER A 263 -12.85 19.08 -20.16
N CYS A 264 -13.20 18.46 -19.03
CA CYS A 264 -13.16 19.12 -17.72
C CYS A 264 -11.75 19.40 -17.21
N ILE A 265 -10.72 18.83 -17.86
CA ILE A 265 -9.31 19.06 -17.55
C ILE A 265 -8.58 19.89 -18.60
N ALA A 266 -9.26 20.40 -19.64
CA ALA A 266 -8.65 21.17 -20.72
C ALA A 266 -7.80 22.35 -20.20
N SER A 267 -8.29 23.06 -19.18
CA SER A 267 -7.56 24.18 -18.57
C SER A 267 -6.30 23.74 -17.82
N LEU A 268 -6.26 22.52 -17.28
CA LEU A 268 -5.07 21.95 -16.65
C LEU A 268 -4.02 21.60 -17.72
N MET A 269 -4.47 21.01 -18.83
CA MET A 269 -3.60 20.59 -19.93
C MET A 269 -3.02 21.76 -20.74
N SER A 270 -3.71 22.91 -20.74
CA SER A 270 -3.22 24.14 -21.39
C SER A 270 -2.09 24.85 -20.63
N LYS A 271 -1.86 24.50 -19.36
CA LYS A 271 -0.92 25.16 -18.45
C LYS A 271 0.36 24.33 -18.18
N GLY A 272 0.44 23.11 -18.72
CA GLY A 272 1.55 22.15 -18.50
C GLY A 272 2.49 22.00 -19.68
#